data_AF-A0A350QZT7-F1
#
_entry.id   AF-A0A350QZT7-F1
#
_cell.length_a   1.000
_cell.length_b   1.000
_cell.length_c   1.000
_cell.angle_alpha   90.00
_cell.angle_beta   90.00
_cell.angle_gamma   90.00
#
_symmetry.space_group_name_H-M   'P 1'
#
loop_
_entity.id
_entity.type
_entity.pdbx_description
1 polymer ?
#
loop_
_entity_poly.entity_id
_entity_poly.type
_entity_poly.pdbx_seq_one_letter_code
_entity_poly.pdbx_strand_id
1 'polypeptide(L)'
;MEGNLIGLFALLVGLELILGVDNVLVIAILVSRLPEEKRNLTRNIGLVVAMVARIIMVVAGLKLIELTDPAWPDGPDWFAYSWRDLALLSGGLFL
;
A
#
# COMPACT_ATOMS: atom_id res chain seq x y z
N MET A 1 2.48 -31.05 -6.90
CA MET A 1 1.78 -29.77 -7.14
C MET A 1 1.30 -29.10 -5.85
N GLU A 2 1.00 -29.84 -4.76
CA GLU A 2 0.51 -29.26 -3.49
C GLU A 2 1.58 -28.50 -2.69
N GLY A 3 2.84 -28.97 -2.69
CA GLY A 3 3.94 -28.28 -2.00
C GLY A 3 4.25 -26.87 -2.54
N ASN A 4 3.84 -26.57 -3.77
CA ASN A 4 4.07 -25.26 -4.38
C ASN A 4 3.07 -24.21 -3.85
N LEU A 5 1.84 -24.60 -3.52
CA LEU A 5 0.82 -23.72 -2.94
C LEU A 5 1.20 -23.31 -1.52
N ILE A 6 1.71 -24.25 -0.73
CA ILE A 6 2.18 -23.99 0.64
C ILE A 6 3.38 -23.02 0.60
N GLY A 7 4.32 -23.23 -0.34
CA GLY A 7 5.46 -22.33 -0.53
C GLY A 7 5.04 -20.91 -0.93
N LEU A 8 4.13 -20.78 -1.91
CA LEU A 8 3.61 -19.47 -2.33
C LEU A 8 2.86 -18.76 -1.20
N PHE A 9 2.04 -19.48 -0.45
CA PHE A 9 1.33 -18.92 0.70
C PHE A 9 2.30 -18.43 1.78
N ALA A 10 3.32 -19.23 2.12
CA ALA A 10 4.34 -18.86 3.08
C ALA A 10 5.12 -17.61 2.64
N LEU A 11 5.45 -17.49 1.36
CA LEU A 11 6.12 -16.30 0.80
C LEU A 11 5.23 -15.06 0.87
N LEU A 12 3.95 -15.15 0.47
CA LEU A 12 3.01 -14.04 0.53
C LEU A 12 2.81 -13.56 1.97
N VAL A 13 2.62 -14.49 2.91
CA VAL A 13 2.51 -14.17 4.34
C VAL A 13 3.82 -13.55 4.86
N GLY A 14 4.97 -14.09 4.47
CA GLY A 14 6.28 -13.54 4.85
C GLY A 14 6.49 -12.11 4.36
N LEU A 15 6.19 -11.82 3.09
CA LEU A 15 6.29 -10.48 2.51
C LEU A 15 5.34 -9.49 3.20
N GLU A 16 4.10 -9.91 3.46
CA GLU A 16 3.09 -9.10 4.14
C GLU A 16 3.51 -8.75 5.58
N LEU A 17 4.18 -9.68 6.27
CA LEU A 17 4.75 -9.46 7.60
C LEU A 17 5.93 -8.49 7.57
N ILE A 18 6.89 -8.65 6.65
CA ILE A 18 8.06 -7.75 6.55
C ILE A 18 7.60 -6.32 6.24
N LEU A 19 6.73 -6.16 5.24
CA LEU A 19 6.16 -4.86 4.87
C LEU A 19 5.29 -4.27 6.00
N GLY A 20 4.56 -5.11 6.73
CA GLY A 20 3.75 -4.68 7.87
C GLY A 20 4.58 -4.24 9.08
N VAL A 21 5.69 -4.92 9.36
CA VAL A 21 6.58 -4.62 10.49
C VAL A 21 7.25 -3.27 10.32
N ASP A 22 7.70 -2.92 9.12
CA ASP A 22 8.37 -1.63 8.86
C ASP A 22 7.45 -0.44 9.21
N ASN A 23 6.19 -0.49 8.78
CA ASN A 23 5.20 0.55 9.09
C ASN A 23 4.87 0.66 10.59
N VAL A 24 4.80 -0.47 11.31
CA VAL A 24 4.60 -0.47 12.78
C VAL A 24 5.83 0.07 13.49
N LEU A 25 7.04 -0.28 13.02
CA LEU A 25 8.30 0.17 13.58
C LEU A 25 8.45 1.70 13.46
N VAL A 26 8.11 2.29 12.31
CA VAL A 26 8.10 3.75 12.12
C VAL A 26 7.20 4.43 13.14
N ILE A 27 5.97 3.93 13.33
CA ILE A 27 5.03 4.48 14.31
C ILE A 27 5.60 4.35 15.72
N ALA A 28 6.16 3.19 16.08
CA ALA A 28 6.77 2.97 17.38
C ALA A 28 7.96 3.92 17.64
N ILE A 29 8.81 4.12 16.64
CA ILE A 29 9.95 5.05 16.72
C ILE A 29 9.46 6.49 16.89
N LEU A 30 8.47 6.93 16.11
CA LEU A 30 7.93 8.29 16.20
C LEU A 30 7.24 8.53 17.55
N VAL A 31 6.44 7.58 18.02
CA VAL A 31 5.74 7.67 19.30
C VAL A 31 6.71 7.63 20.48
N SER A 32 7.85 6.93 20.37
CA SER A 32 8.87 6.91 21.42
C SER A 32 9.44 8.30 21.76
N ARG A 33 9.31 9.27 20.84
CA ARG A 33 9.74 10.66 21.06
C ARG A 33 8.71 11.52 21.80
N LEU A 34 7.51 11.00 22.09
CA LEU A 34 6.46 11.71 22.83
C LEU A 34 6.63 11.56 24.35
N PRO A 35 6.04 12.47 25.16
CA PRO A 35 5.95 12.30 26.62
C PRO A 35 5.25 11.00 27.00
N GLU A 36 5.72 10.31 28.04
CA GLU A 36 5.24 8.96 28.43
C GLU A 36 3.71 8.88 28.57
N GLU A 37 3.09 9.91 29.11
CA GLU A 37 1.65 10.00 29.33
C GLU A 37 0.82 9.92 28.04
N LYS A 38 1.37 10.32 26.90
CA LYS A 38 0.68 10.29 25.58
C LYS A 38 1.07 9.10 24.72
N ARG A 39 2.15 8.37 25.04
CA ARG A 39 2.70 7.31 24.19
C ARG A 39 1.69 6.20 23.89
N ASN A 40 1.02 5.67 24.91
CA ASN A 40 0.10 4.54 24.73
C ASN A 40 -1.10 4.90 23.86
N LEU A 41 -1.72 6.07 24.11
CA LEU A 41 -2.85 6.55 23.32
C LEU A 41 -2.43 6.81 21.87
N THR A 42 -1.33 7.52 21.66
CA THR A 42 -0.85 7.83 20.30
C THR A 42 -0.40 6.59 19.55
N ARG A 43 0.19 5.59 20.22
CA ARG A 43 0.54 4.31 19.59
C ARG A 43 -0.71 3.59 19.10
N ASN A 44 -1.72 3.44 19.94
CA ASN A 44 -2.93 2.72 19.58
C ASN A 44 -3.68 3.42 18.45
N ILE A 45 -3.82 4.74 18.51
CA ILE A 45 -4.45 5.53 17.43
C ILE A 45 -3.61 5.42 16.14
N GLY A 46 -2.29 5.57 16.24
CA GLY A 46 -1.40 5.47 15.08
C GLY A 46 -1.49 4.11 14.40
N LEU A 47 -1.53 3.02 15.17
CA LEU A 47 -1.69 1.67 14.65
C LEU A 47 -3.05 1.46 13.97
N VAL A 48 -4.14 1.94 14.57
CA VAL A 48 -5.48 1.86 13.97
C VAL A 48 -5.54 2.65 12.67
N VAL A 49 -5.03 3.89 12.65
CA VAL A 49 -4.98 4.72 11.45
C VAL A 49 -4.12 4.07 10.37
N ALA A 50 -2.98 3.47 10.73
CA ALA A 50 -2.10 2.79 9.78
C ALA A 50 -2.77 1.55 9.16
N MET A 51 -3.50 0.76 9.96
CA MET A 51 -4.28 -0.36 9.46
C MET A 51 -5.39 0.09 8.50
N VAL A 52 -6.11 1.16 8.85
CA VAL A 52 -7.15 1.73 7.99
C VAL A 52 -6.55 2.27 6.68
N ALA A 53 -5.45 3.02 6.77
CA ALA A 53 -4.74 3.52 5.61
C ALA A 53 -4.25 2.38 4.71
N ARG A 54 -3.76 1.27 5.29
CA ARG A 54 -3.37 0.06 4.54
C ARG A 54 -4.55 -0.50 3.74
N ILE A 55 -5.71 -0.69 4.38
CA ILE A 55 -6.89 -1.22 3.70
C ILE A 55 -7.33 -0.27 2.58
N ILE A 56 -7.34 1.04 2.82
CA ILE A 56 -7.68 2.04 1.80
C ILE A 56 -6.72 1.97 0.63
N MET A 57 -5.40 1.90 0.88
CA MET A 57 -4.40 1.80 -0.19
C MET A 57 -4.56 0.51 -0.99
N VAL A 58 -4.83 -0.62 -0.35
CA VAL A 58 -5.08 -1.90 -1.03
C VAL A 58 -6.33 -1.81 -1.91
N VAL A 59 -7.45 -1.34 -1.37
CA VAL A 59 -8.72 -1.21 -2.12
C VAL A 59 -8.58 -0.20 -3.27
N ALA A 60 -7.90 0.93 -3.04
CA ALA A 60 -7.61 1.92 -4.07
C ALA A 60 -6.74 1.33 -5.18
N GLY A 61 -5.71 0.55 -4.82
CA GLY A 61 -4.87 -0.17 -5.79
C GLY A 61 -5.67 -1.17 -6.62
N LEU A 62 -6.55 -1.96 -5.98
CA LEU A 62 -7.45 -2.88 -6.69
C LEU A 62 -8.36 -2.13 -7.68
N LYS A 63 -8.96 -1.02 -7.25
CA LYS A 63 -9.81 -0.18 -8.11
C LYS A 63 -9.03 0.47 -9.24
N LEU A 64 -7.79 0.87 -8.99
CA LEU A 64 -6.92 1.49 -9.97
C LEU A 64 -6.57 0.53 -11.11
N ILE A 65 -6.41 -0.77 -10.84
CA ILE A 65 -6.16 -1.77 -11.88
C ILE A 65 -7.37 -1.93 -12.82
N GLU A 66 -8.59 -1.74 -12.30
CA GLU A 66 -9.84 -1.78 -13.07
C GLU A 66 -10.04 -0.53 -13.96
N LEU A 67 -9.30 0.56 -13.72
CA LEU A 67 -9.37 1.80 -14.52
C LEU A 67 -8.56 1.65 -15.82
N THR A 68 -9.11 0.89 -16.77
CA THR A 68 -8.49 0.68 -18.09
C THR A 68 -8.98 1.64 -19.15
N ASP A 69 -10.04 2.40 -18.88
CA ASP A 69 -10.55 3.41 -19.80
C ASP A 69 -9.54 4.56 -19.96
N PRO A 70 -9.44 5.15 -21.17
CA PRO A 70 -8.53 6.27 -21.41
C PRO A 70 -8.87 7.43 -20.49
N ALA A 71 -7.86 7.96 -19.79
CA ALA A 71 -8.04 9.05 -18.83
C ALA A 71 -8.55 10.33 -19.51
N TRP A 72 -8.23 10.49 -20.81
CA TRP A 72 -8.74 11.52 -21.68
C TRP A 72 -9.36 10.91 -22.95
N PRO A 73 -10.69 10.66 -22.95
CA PRO A 73 -11.40 10.13 -24.11
C PRO A 73 -11.41 11.08 -25.33
N ASP A 74 -11.40 12.40 -25.09
CA ASP A 74 -11.38 13.44 -26.13
C ASP A 74 -9.96 13.90 -26.52
N GLY A 75 -8.92 13.18 -26.06
CA GLY A 75 -7.52 13.48 -26.32
C GLY A 75 -7.07 13.08 -27.72
N PRO A 76 -5.87 13.49 -28.15
CA PRO A 76 -5.29 13.02 -29.41
C PRO A 76 -5.00 11.51 -29.36
N ASP A 77 -5.16 10.80 -30.49
CA ASP A 77 -5.07 9.33 -30.59
C ASP A 77 -3.78 8.71 -30.02
N TRP A 78 -2.69 9.49 -29.97
CA TRP A 78 -1.40 9.06 -29.42
C TRP A 78 -1.34 9.08 -27.88
N PHE A 79 -2.34 9.66 -27.19
CA PHE A 79 -2.40 9.79 -25.74
C PHE A 79 -3.59 9.03 -25.14
N ALA A 80 -3.72 7.75 -25.47
CA ALA A 80 -4.75 6.86 -24.94
C ALA A 80 -4.36 6.18 -23.60
N TYR A 81 -3.62 6.89 -22.73
CA TYR A 81 -3.21 6.33 -21.43
C TYR A 81 -4.37 6.33 -20.44
N SER A 82 -4.58 5.21 -19.76
CA SER A 82 -5.54 5.10 -18.67
C SER A 82 -4.98 5.64 -17.35
N TRP A 83 -5.85 5.92 -16.38
CA TRP A 83 -5.43 6.31 -15.03
C TRP A 83 -4.50 5.27 -14.39
N ARG A 84 -4.71 3.99 -14.69
CA ARG A 84 -3.81 2.90 -14.32
C ARG A 84 -2.42 3.10 -14.92
N ASP A 85 -2.33 3.38 -16.21
CA ASP A 85 -1.05 3.46 -16.92
C ASP A 85 -0.23 4.67 -16.43
N LEU A 86 -0.89 5.80 -16.15
CA LEU A 86 -0.24 6.98 -15.56
C LEU A 86 0.31 6.67 -14.15
N ALA A 87 -0.46 5.96 -13.33
CA ALA A 87 -0.01 5.54 -12.01
C ALA A 87 1.16 4.55 -12.08
N LEU A 88 1.13 3.57 -12.99
CA LEU A 88 2.23 2.64 -13.23
C LEU A 88 3.50 3.35 -13.74
N LEU A 89 3.36 4.34 -14.62
CA LEU A 89 4.48 5.18 -15.07
C LEU A 89 5.10 5.95 -13.90
N SER A 90 4.27 6.53 -13.04
CA SER A 90 4.75 7.27 -11.86
C SER A 90 5.45 6.35 -10.84
N GLY A 91 4.92 5.15 -10.61
CA GLY A 91 5.50 4.16 -9.71
C GLY A 91 6.78 3.54 -10.27
N GLY A 92 6.85 3.31 -11.59
CA GLY A 92 8.03 2.81 -12.27
C GLY A 92 9.20 3.81 -12.31
N LEU A 93 8.91 5.12 -12.25
CA LEU A 93 9.93 6.18 -12.11
C LEU A 93 10.50 6.30 -10.69
N PHE A 94 9.85 5.70 -9.69
CA PHE A 94 10.28 5.74 -8.29
C PHE A 94 11.25 4.60 -7.92
N LEU A 95 11.29 3.52 -8.71
CA LEU A 95 12.18 2.37 -8.54
C LEU A 95 13.51 2.56 -9.28
#